data_AF-A0AAW5WL09-F1
#
_entry.id   AF-A0AAW5WL09-F1
#
_cell.length_a   1.000
_cell.length_b   1.000
_cell.length_c   1.000
_cell.angle_alpha   90.00
_cell.angle_beta   90.00
_cell.angle_gamma   90.00
#
_symmetry.space_group_name_H-M   'P 1'
#
loop_
_entity.id
_entity.type
_entity.pdbx_description
1 polymer ?
#
loop_
_entity_poly.entity_id
_entity_poly.type
_entity_poly.pdbx_seq_one_letter_code
_entity_poly.pdbx_strand_id
1 'polypeptide(L)'
;MKIITFAAIKGGVGKTTLTFNYGEWLAKKGHNVLLIDLDHQCNLTQCYNVYESKNTIANAFKGGNVDIKQVKENISLIPGSVQLDSVERDLENSDKKNMLLYLWLEDNYDKKQLDQFDYILIDCRPDFATATKNAVAVSHAIISPLTPSEFGYNAKFNLSTRLEAFRKDVIDYRTRESYITAELYFLANMIRPNYGSSRELLEALGLEAKEKGVDNLLGMVPAKELFNHSTIDKVSIADMKENPELYQKHKKFFNELEHTFSKIYDTI
;
A
#
# COMPACT_ATOMS: atom_id res chain seq x y z
N MET A 1 -8.93 -12.87 -5.82
CA MET A 1 -8.33 -12.07 -4.74
C MET A 1 -6.88 -11.70 -5.08
N LYS A 2 -6.53 -10.41 -5.08
CA LYS A 2 -5.16 -9.90 -5.21
C LYS A 2 -4.77 -9.10 -3.96
N ILE A 3 -3.59 -9.36 -3.37
CA ILE A 3 -3.11 -8.66 -2.17
C ILE A 3 -1.98 -7.70 -2.57
N ILE A 4 -2.18 -6.41 -2.32
CA ILE A 4 -1.27 -5.33 -2.72
C ILE A 4 -0.87 -4.52 -1.50
N THR A 5 0.43 -4.41 -1.23
CA THR A 5 0.96 -3.58 -0.14
C THR A 5 1.53 -2.27 -0.66
N PHE A 6 1.15 -1.16 -0.02
CA PHE A 6 1.77 0.14 -0.22
C PHE A 6 2.84 0.37 0.86
N ALA A 7 4.12 0.24 0.50
CA ALA A 7 5.23 0.34 1.43
C ALA A 7 6.37 1.21 0.90
N ALA A 8 7.04 1.93 1.80
CA ALA A 8 8.18 2.80 1.50
C ALA A 8 8.89 3.18 2.80
N ILE A 9 10.23 3.17 2.76
CA ILE A 9 11.09 3.50 3.91
C ILE A 9 10.95 4.96 4.35
N LYS A 10 10.65 5.87 3.42
CA LYS A 10 10.51 7.29 3.72
C LYS A 10 9.07 7.64 4.12
N GLY A 11 8.92 8.46 5.14
CA GLY A 11 7.64 9.10 5.52
C GLY A 11 7.18 10.14 4.52
N GLY A 12 5.87 10.41 4.47
CA GLY A 12 5.31 11.51 3.68
C GLY A 12 5.36 11.33 2.15
N VAL A 13 5.66 10.13 1.65
CA VAL A 13 5.68 9.83 0.20
C VAL A 13 4.29 9.52 -0.39
N GLY A 14 3.23 9.64 0.39
CA GLY A 14 1.83 9.47 -0.06
C GLY A 14 1.29 8.03 -0.04
N LYS A 15 1.82 7.12 0.79
CA LYS A 15 1.34 5.73 0.91
C LYS A 15 -0.14 5.65 1.24
N THR A 16 -0.55 6.17 2.41
CA THR A 16 -1.95 6.20 2.84
C THR A 16 -2.86 6.85 1.81
N THR A 17 -2.44 7.98 1.23
CA THR A 17 -3.21 8.69 0.20
C THR A 17 -3.40 7.83 -1.06
N LEU A 18 -2.37 7.10 -1.49
CA LEU A 18 -2.46 6.16 -2.60
C LEU A 18 -3.35 4.97 -2.27
N THR A 19 -3.17 4.35 -1.10
CA THR A 19 -3.99 3.21 -0.66
C THR A 19 -5.46 3.58 -0.60
N PHE A 20 -5.79 4.73 0.02
CA PHE A 20 -7.14 5.25 0.13
C PHE A 20 -7.76 5.48 -1.26
N ASN A 21 -7.09 6.26 -2.11
CA ASN A 21 -7.66 6.62 -3.41
C ASN A 21 -7.70 5.49 -4.42
N TYR A 22 -6.73 4.57 -4.38
CA TYR A 22 -6.72 3.41 -5.26
C TYR A 22 -7.82 2.41 -4.86
N GLY A 23 -8.02 2.17 -3.56
CA GLY A 23 -9.12 1.35 -3.06
C GLY A 23 -10.49 1.92 -3.42
N GLU A 24 -10.67 3.24 -3.25
CA GLU A 24 -11.88 3.94 -3.67
C GLU A 24 -12.13 3.87 -5.18
N TRP A 25 -11.07 3.99 -5.99
CA TRP A 25 -11.16 3.84 -7.43
C TRP A 25 -11.55 2.41 -7.84
N LEU A 26 -10.95 1.37 -7.24
CA LEU A 26 -11.31 -0.04 -7.48
C LEU A 26 -12.77 -0.32 -7.11
N ALA A 27 -13.24 0.18 -5.97
CA ALA A 27 -14.62 0.03 -5.53
C ALA A 27 -15.61 0.67 -6.52
N LYS A 28 -15.27 1.85 -7.07
CA LYS A 28 -16.05 2.52 -8.13
C LYS A 28 -16.02 1.77 -9.47
N LYS A 29 -15.05 0.88 -9.69
CA LYS A 29 -15.03 -0.06 -10.82
C LYS A 29 -15.82 -1.34 -10.54
N GLY A 30 -16.43 -1.47 -9.36
CA GLY A 30 -17.28 -2.60 -8.98
C GLY A 30 -16.56 -3.73 -8.25
N HIS A 31 -15.32 -3.53 -7.80
CA HIS A 31 -14.55 -4.54 -7.07
C HIS A 31 -14.77 -4.47 -5.58
N ASN A 32 -14.89 -5.63 -4.92
CA ASN A 32 -14.90 -5.72 -3.46
C ASN A 32 -13.48 -5.56 -2.90
N VAL A 33 -13.25 -4.50 -2.13
CA VAL A 33 -11.94 -4.13 -1.58
C VAL A 33 -11.94 -4.26 -0.07
N LEU A 34 -10.94 -4.98 0.47
CA LEU A 34 -10.59 -4.96 1.88
C LEU A 34 -9.35 -4.10 2.10
N LEU A 35 -9.46 -3.10 2.96
CA LEU A 35 -8.36 -2.26 3.40
C LEU A 35 -7.80 -2.75 4.73
N ILE A 36 -6.48 -2.76 4.89
CA ILE A 36 -5.80 -3.09 6.14
C ILE A 36 -4.81 -1.97 6.46
N ASP A 37 -4.93 -1.39 7.65
CA ASP A 37 -4.05 -0.31 8.11
C ASP A 37 -3.00 -0.85 9.10
N LEU A 38 -1.76 -1.00 8.66
CA LEU A 38 -0.62 -1.45 9.46
C LEU A 38 0.26 -0.29 9.96
N ASP A 39 -0.27 0.92 9.99
CA ASP A 39 0.38 2.07 10.64
C ASP A 39 -0.23 2.32 12.02
N HIS A 40 0.61 2.50 13.05
CA HIS A 40 0.14 2.83 14.39
C HIS A 40 -0.52 4.21 14.44
N GLN A 41 -0.23 5.09 13.48
CA GLN A 41 -0.90 6.39 13.32
C GLN A 41 -2.36 6.25 12.87
N CYS A 42 -2.76 5.09 12.34
CA CYS A 42 -4.12 4.78 11.93
C CYS A 42 -4.71 5.76 10.89
N ASN A 43 -3.87 6.36 10.04
CA ASN A 43 -4.30 7.43 9.13
C ASN A 43 -5.31 6.93 8.09
N LEU A 44 -5.11 5.72 7.53
CA LEU A 44 -6.06 5.12 6.60
C LEU A 44 -7.41 4.88 7.28
N THR A 45 -7.37 4.35 8.50
CA THR A 45 -8.57 4.10 9.31
C THR A 45 -9.38 5.37 9.57
N GLN A 46 -8.68 6.47 9.88
CA GLN A 46 -9.30 7.77 10.14
C GLN A 46 -9.93 8.41 8.89
N CYS A 47 -9.47 8.05 7.67
CA CYS A 47 -10.10 8.48 6.41
C CYS A 47 -11.56 7.99 6.31
N TYR A 48 -11.90 6.89 6.97
CA TYR A 48 -13.27 6.34 6.99
C TYR A 48 -14.05 6.69 8.27
N ASN A 49 -13.57 7.65 9.07
CA ASN A 49 -14.17 8.02 10.37
C ASN A 49 -14.33 6.83 11.34
N VAL A 50 -13.42 5.85 11.27
CA VAL A 50 -13.38 4.71 12.18
C VAL A 50 -12.38 5.00 13.30
N TYR A 51 -12.77 4.72 14.54
CA TYR A 51 -11.99 5.01 15.76
C TYR A 51 -11.98 3.81 16.73
N GLU A 52 -11.86 2.61 16.19
CA GLU A 52 -11.89 1.38 17.00
C GLU A 52 -10.60 1.15 17.78
N SER A 53 -10.76 0.55 18.96
CA SER A 53 -9.64 0.18 19.85
C SER A 53 -9.63 -1.30 20.21
N LYS A 54 -10.67 -2.05 19.84
CA LYS A 54 -10.82 -3.50 20.07
C LYS A 54 -10.95 -4.23 18.74
N ASN A 55 -10.51 -5.49 18.72
CA ASN A 55 -10.54 -6.36 17.55
C ASN A 55 -9.95 -5.69 16.28
N THR A 56 -8.86 -4.95 16.47
CA THR A 56 -8.17 -4.24 15.39
C THR A 56 -7.09 -5.12 14.79
N ILE A 57 -6.35 -4.61 13.81
CA ILE A 57 -5.24 -5.35 13.18
C ILE A 57 -4.21 -5.88 14.20
N ALA A 58 -4.03 -5.20 15.34
CA ALA A 58 -3.12 -5.66 16.40
C ALA A 58 -3.52 -7.03 16.97
N ASN A 59 -4.81 -7.39 16.93
CA ASN A 59 -5.28 -8.69 17.35
C ASN A 59 -4.83 -9.81 16.40
N ALA A 60 -4.65 -9.54 15.10
CA ALA A 60 -4.14 -10.54 14.15
C ALA A 60 -2.76 -11.07 14.59
N PHE A 61 -1.90 -10.16 15.05
CA PHE A 61 -0.56 -10.48 15.56
C PHE A 61 -0.56 -11.19 16.92
N LYS A 62 -1.67 -11.13 17.65
CA LYS A 62 -1.84 -11.77 18.97
C LYS A 62 -2.67 -13.07 18.88
N GLY A 63 -3.10 -13.49 17.69
CA GLY A 63 -4.00 -14.63 17.51
C GLY A 63 -5.42 -14.40 18.05
N GLY A 64 -5.84 -13.14 18.16
CA GLY A 64 -7.16 -12.75 18.62
C GLY A 64 -8.17 -12.55 17.48
N ASN A 65 -9.42 -12.25 17.85
CA ASN A 65 -10.44 -11.87 16.88
C ASN A 65 -10.15 -10.49 16.29
N VAL A 66 -10.42 -10.33 14.99
CA VAL A 66 -10.32 -9.07 14.24
C VAL A 66 -11.65 -8.81 13.56
N ASP A 67 -12.12 -7.58 13.63
CA ASP A 67 -13.37 -7.16 13.00
C ASP A 67 -13.10 -6.57 11.61
N ILE A 68 -13.87 -7.03 10.62
CA ILE A 68 -13.89 -6.48 9.26
C ILE A 68 -15.13 -5.60 9.17
N LYS A 69 -14.94 -4.31 8.95
CA LYS A 69 -16.04 -3.34 8.93
C LYS A 69 -16.32 -2.90 7.51
N GLN A 70 -17.56 -3.05 7.05
CA GLN A 70 -17.98 -2.41 5.82
C GLN A 70 -18.12 -0.90 6.07
N VAL A 71 -17.30 -0.09 5.39
CA VAL A 71 -17.23 1.37 5.58
C VAL A 71 -17.86 2.13 4.42
N LYS A 72 -17.97 1.48 3.26
CA LYS A 72 -18.65 2.01 2.06
C LYS A 72 -19.13 0.82 1.21
N GLU A 73 -19.95 1.11 0.20
CA GLU A 73 -20.26 0.11 -0.84
C GLU A 73 -18.95 -0.41 -1.46
N ASN A 74 -18.82 -1.74 -1.52
CA ASN A 74 -17.63 -2.46 -1.99
C ASN A 74 -16.32 -2.15 -1.23
N ILE A 75 -16.35 -1.46 -0.09
CA ILE A 75 -15.16 -1.20 0.73
C ILE A 75 -15.38 -1.68 2.16
N SER A 76 -14.53 -2.63 2.56
CA SER A 76 -14.36 -3.05 3.94
C SER A 76 -13.00 -2.64 4.48
N LEU A 77 -12.87 -2.54 5.80
CA LEU A 77 -11.67 -2.10 6.50
C LEU A 77 -11.43 -2.98 7.73
N ILE A 78 -10.21 -3.49 7.88
CA ILE A 78 -9.66 -3.92 9.16
C ILE A 78 -9.01 -2.69 9.81
N PRO A 79 -9.53 -2.20 10.96
CA PRO A 79 -9.02 -0.98 11.58
C PRO A 79 -7.57 -1.13 12.04
N GLY A 80 -6.79 -0.05 11.86
CA GLY A 80 -5.46 0.11 12.41
C GLY A 80 -5.46 0.16 13.94
N SER A 81 -4.27 0.15 14.53
CA SER A 81 -4.14 0.17 15.98
C SER A 81 -2.90 0.90 16.46
N VAL A 82 -3.11 1.85 17.38
CA VAL A 82 -2.03 2.51 18.14
C VAL A 82 -1.20 1.53 18.97
N GLN A 83 -1.70 0.30 19.20
CA GLN A 83 -0.98 -0.74 19.94
C GLN A 83 0.01 -1.53 19.08
N LEU A 84 0.12 -1.28 17.77
CA LEU A 84 1.05 -2.01 16.92
C LEU A 84 2.50 -1.91 17.43
N ASP A 85 2.91 -0.78 18.01
CA ASP A 85 4.28 -0.62 18.54
C ASP A 85 4.53 -1.43 19.82
N SER A 86 3.51 -1.69 20.63
CA SER A 86 3.67 -2.60 21.77
C SER A 86 3.67 -4.05 21.29
N VAL A 87 2.79 -4.38 20.35
CA VAL A 87 2.74 -5.72 19.72
C VAL A 87 4.08 -6.09 19.10
N GLU A 88 4.73 -5.18 18.36
CA GLU A 88 6.02 -5.47 17.74
C GLU A 88 7.14 -5.71 18.76
N ARG A 89 7.13 -4.98 19.88
CA ARG A 89 8.08 -5.20 20.99
C ARG A 89 7.85 -6.56 21.65
N ASP A 90 6.60 -6.94 21.91
CA ASP A 90 6.26 -8.23 22.50
C ASP A 90 6.71 -9.41 21.60
N LEU A 91 6.73 -9.19 20.28
CA LEU A 91 7.10 -10.18 19.27
C LEU A 91 8.59 -10.19 18.90
N GLU A 92 9.42 -9.35 19.51
CA GLU A 92 10.82 -9.15 19.08
C GLU A 92 11.61 -10.46 18.98
N ASN A 93 11.42 -11.37 19.94
CA ASN A 93 12.11 -12.67 20.03
C ASN A 93 11.31 -13.85 19.47
N SER A 94 10.16 -13.61 18.83
CA SER A 94 9.34 -14.67 18.25
C SER A 94 9.84 -15.05 16.85
N ASP A 95 10.14 -16.33 16.61
CA ASP A 95 10.61 -16.83 15.31
C ASP A 95 9.59 -16.58 14.19
N LYS A 96 8.30 -16.73 14.50
CA LYS A 96 7.20 -16.54 13.53
C LYS A 96 6.79 -15.08 13.33
N LYS A 97 7.46 -14.11 13.95
CA LYS A 97 6.99 -12.72 14.04
C LYS A 97 6.68 -12.07 12.68
N ASN A 98 7.36 -12.49 11.62
CA ASN A 98 7.20 -11.94 10.26
C ASN A 98 6.11 -12.63 9.42
N MET A 99 5.48 -13.70 9.93
CA MET A 99 4.49 -14.52 9.21
C MET A 99 3.12 -14.55 9.93
N LEU A 100 2.90 -13.75 10.96
CA LEU A 100 1.67 -13.75 11.74
C LEU A 100 0.43 -13.30 10.95
N LEU A 101 0.56 -12.31 10.07
CA LEU A 101 -0.56 -11.90 9.22
C LEU A 101 -0.91 -12.99 8.19
N TYR A 102 0.10 -13.68 7.67
CA TYR A 102 -0.09 -14.84 6.78
C TYR A 102 -0.90 -15.92 7.49
N LEU A 103 -0.46 -16.33 8.69
CA LEU A 103 -1.16 -17.32 9.50
C LEU A 103 -2.59 -16.87 9.85
N TRP A 104 -2.77 -15.59 10.19
CA TRP A 104 -4.08 -15.06 10.50
C TRP A 104 -5.04 -15.11 9.31
N LEU A 105 -4.58 -14.72 8.11
CA LEU A 105 -5.39 -14.78 6.89
C LEU A 105 -5.75 -16.23 6.54
N GLU A 106 -4.80 -17.15 6.66
CA GLU A 106 -5.02 -18.59 6.42
C GLU A 106 -6.06 -19.17 7.39
N ASP A 107 -5.88 -18.98 8.70
CA ASP A 107 -6.75 -19.53 9.76
C ASP A 107 -8.19 -18.96 9.75
N ASN A 108 -8.37 -17.80 9.11
CA ASN A 108 -9.62 -17.05 9.08
C ASN A 108 -10.24 -16.95 7.68
N TYR A 109 -9.63 -17.56 6.65
CA TYR A 109 -10.07 -17.43 5.26
C TYR A 109 -11.57 -17.72 5.09
N ASP A 110 -12.00 -18.92 5.46
CA ASP A 110 -13.42 -19.32 5.35
C ASP A 110 -14.30 -18.62 6.40
N LYS A 111 -13.81 -18.50 7.64
CA LYS A 111 -14.58 -17.96 8.78
C LYS A 111 -14.97 -16.50 8.59
N LYS A 112 -14.08 -15.72 7.97
CA LYS A 112 -14.26 -14.30 7.69
C LYS A 112 -14.69 -14.05 6.23
N GLN A 113 -14.95 -15.12 5.46
CA GLN A 113 -15.38 -15.04 4.06
C GLN A 113 -14.43 -14.15 3.25
N LEU A 114 -13.12 -14.37 3.37
CA LEU A 114 -12.12 -13.52 2.72
C LEU A 114 -12.13 -13.69 1.19
N ASP A 115 -12.70 -14.78 0.70
CA ASP A 115 -12.94 -15.06 -0.72
C ASP A 115 -13.89 -14.05 -1.39
N GLN A 116 -14.72 -13.33 -0.61
CA GLN A 116 -15.60 -12.28 -1.14
C GLN A 116 -14.84 -11.05 -1.68
N PHE A 117 -13.57 -10.87 -1.30
CA PHE A 117 -12.76 -9.71 -1.68
C PHE A 117 -11.96 -9.98 -2.96
N ASP A 118 -12.17 -9.13 -3.95
CA ASP A 118 -11.37 -9.11 -5.16
C ASP A 118 -9.95 -8.60 -4.87
N TYR A 119 -9.83 -7.60 -3.98
CA TYR A 119 -8.58 -6.95 -3.62
C TYR A 119 -8.43 -6.80 -2.10
N ILE A 120 -7.23 -7.04 -1.59
CA ILE A 120 -6.80 -6.62 -0.26
C ILE A 120 -5.69 -5.58 -0.45
N LEU A 121 -5.89 -4.36 0.06
CA LEU A 121 -4.88 -3.31 0.03
C LEU A 121 -4.35 -3.04 1.44
N ILE A 122 -3.04 -3.04 1.61
CA ILE A 122 -2.38 -2.88 2.90
C ILE A 122 -1.58 -1.58 2.93
N ASP A 123 -1.91 -0.67 3.85
CA ASP A 123 -1.14 0.56 4.10
C ASP A 123 -0.13 0.33 5.22
N CYS A 124 1.13 0.63 4.95
CA CYS A 124 2.22 0.41 5.90
C CYS A 124 2.81 1.72 6.41
N ARG A 125 3.32 1.68 7.63
CA ARG A 125 4.20 2.69 8.24
C ARG A 125 5.49 2.97 7.43
N PRO A 126 6.19 4.09 7.66
CA PRO A 126 7.41 4.42 6.92
C PRO A 126 8.67 3.69 7.40
N ASP A 127 8.69 2.36 7.29
CA ASP A 127 9.85 1.52 7.63
C ASP A 127 9.85 0.19 6.86
N PHE A 128 10.66 -0.77 7.33
CA PHE A 128 10.61 -2.18 6.93
C PHE A 128 10.72 -3.09 8.17
N ALA A 129 9.93 -2.77 9.20
CA ALA A 129 9.87 -3.48 10.48
C ALA A 129 8.92 -4.69 10.42
N THR A 130 8.62 -5.29 11.57
CA THR A 130 7.83 -6.52 11.68
C THR A 130 6.45 -6.40 11.01
N ALA A 131 5.69 -5.34 11.26
CA ALA A 131 4.39 -5.13 10.63
C ALA A 131 4.50 -5.04 9.10
N THR A 132 5.45 -4.26 8.59
CA THR A 132 5.69 -4.13 7.14
C THR A 132 6.14 -5.45 6.52
N LYS A 133 6.97 -6.25 7.20
CA LYS A 133 7.38 -7.59 6.74
C LYS A 133 6.21 -8.57 6.66
N ASN A 134 5.27 -8.50 7.60
CA ASN A 134 4.04 -9.29 7.55
C ASN A 134 3.16 -8.92 6.36
N ALA A 135 3.02 -7.62 6.05
CA ALA A 135 2.32 -7.16 4.86
C ALA A 135 2.95 -7.72 3.58
N VAL A 136 4.28 -7.63 3.48
CA VAL A 136 5.07 -8.16 2.37
C VAL A 136 4.90 -9.67 2.21
N ALA A 137 4.89 -10.43 3.32
CA ALA A 137 4.76 -11.88 3.29
C ALA A 137 3.44 -12.39 2.71
N VAL A 138 2.37 -11.59 2.77
CA VAL A 138 1.06 -11.95 2.25
C VAL A 138 0.75 -11.36 0.88
N SER A 139 1.63 -10.50 0.36
CA SER A 139 1.34 -9.72 -0.85
C SER A 139 1.72 -10.43 -2.13
N HIS A 140 0.94 -10.22 -3.19
CA HIS A 140 1.34 -10.53 -4.56
C HIS A 140 2.19 -9.40 -5.14
N ALA A 141 1.89 -8.14 -4.78
CA ALA A 141 2.62 -6.98 -5.26
C ALA A 141 2.87 -5.96 -4.13
N ILE A 142 4.00 -5.26 -4.22
CA ILE A 142 4.36 -4.12 -3.39
C ILE A 142 4.45 -2.90 -4.30
N ILE A 143 3.69 -1.85 -3.99
CA ILE A 143 3.76 -0.57 -4.70
C ILE A 143 4.48 0.44 -3.80
N SER A 144 5.69 0.83 -4.21
CA SER A 144 6.50 1.81 -3.50
C SER A 144 6.47 3.18 -4.19
N PRO A 145 5.79 4.20 -3.62
CA PRO A 145 5.87 5.55 -4.15
C PRO A 145 7.25 6.18 -3.95
N LEU A 146 7.76 6.85 -4.99
CA LEU A 146 9.02 7.59 -4.99
C LEU A 146 8.76 9.06 -5.28
N THR A 147 9.28 9.95 -4.43
CA THR A 147 9.12 11.41 -4.58
C THR A 147 10.38 12.08 -5.09
N PRO A 148 10.28 13.15 -5.92
CA PRO A 148 11.39 14.00 -6.34
C PRO A 148 12.13 14.62 -5.14
N SER A 149 13.22 13.98 -4.70
CA SER A 149 14.13 14.49 -3.67
C SER A 149 15.50 13.85 -3.86
N GLU A 150 16.56 14.47 -3.32
CA GLU A 150 17.96 14.02 -3.40
C GLU A 150 18.16 12.55 -2.97
N PHE A 151 17.19 11.99 -2.21
CA PHE A 151 17.17 10.62 -1.70
C PHE A 151 16.18 9.68 -2.40
N GLY A 152 15.44 10.14 -3.41
CA GLY A 152 14.38 9.35 -4.08
C GLY A 152 14.92 8.08 -4.75
N TYR A 153 16.07 8.20 -5.44
CA TYR A 153 16.76 7.05 -6.04
C TYR A 153 17.35 6.11 -4.98
N ASN A 154 18.04 6.65 -3.97
CA ASN A 154 18.58 5.86 -2.86
C ASN A 154 17.49 5.11 -2.06
N ALA A 155 16.29 5.68 -1.94
CA ALA A 155 15.15 5.05 -1.28
C ALA A 155 14.68 3.77 -2.01
N LYS A 156 14.73 3.76 -3.36
CA LYS A 156 14.46 2.57 -4.18
C LYS A 156 15.45 1.44 -3.86
N PHE A 157 16.76 1.72 -3.82
CA PHE A 157 17.76 0.71 -3.46
C PHE A 157 17.58 0.16 -2.06
N ASN A 158 17.22 1.02 -1.11
CA ASN A 158 17.04 0.61 0.29
C ASN A 158 15.91 -0.41 0.44
N LEU A 159 14.74 -0.14 -0.15
CA LEU A 159 13.61 -1.08 -0.06
C LEU A 159 13.90 -2.38 -0.82
N SER A 160 14.42 -2.31 -2.05
CA SER A 160 14.76 -3.49 -2.85
C SER A 160 15.76 -4.38 -2.12
N THR A 161 16.82 -3.82 -1.55
CA THR A 161 17.85 -4.58 -0.82
C THR A 161 17.26 -5.28 0.40
N ARG A 162 16.38 -4.61 1.15
CA ARG A 162 15.72 -5.19 2.33
C ARG A 162 14.73 -6.29 1.96
N LEU A 163 14.01 -6.14 0.85
CA LEU A 163 13.12 -7.17 0.33
C LEU A 163 13.92 -8.41 -0.10
N GLU A 164 15.03 -8.22 -0.82
CA GLU A 164 15.92 -9.33 -1.21
C GLU A 164 16.56 -10.05 -0.03
N ALA A 165 16.95 -9.31 1.02
CA ALA A 165 17.40 -9.93 2.27
C ALA A 165 16.27 -10.76 2.91
N PHE A 166 15.07 -10.21 2.99
CA PHE A 166 13.93 -10.90 3.59
C PHE A 166 13.52 -12.16 2.81
N ARG A 167 13.58 -12.15 1.48
CA ARG A 167 13.38 -13.33 0.61
C ARG A 167 14.38 -14.45 0.92
N LYS A 168 15.62 -14.12 1.27
CA LYS A 168 16.66 -15.10 1.64
C LYS A 168 16.48 -15.64 3.05
N ASP A 169 15.88 -14.85 3.94
CA ASP A 169 15.68 -15.21 5.34
C ASP A 169 14.48 -16.15 5.53
N VAL A 170 13.44 -16.01 4.70
CA VAL A 170 12.17 -16.75 4.85
C VAL A 170 11.99 -17.72 3.69
N ILE A 171 12.64 -18.88 3.80
CA ILE A 171 12.65 -19.92 2.77
C ILE A 171 12.08 -21.25 3.29
N ASP A 172 11.57 -22.06 2.38
CA ASP A 172 11.39 -23.49 2.62
C ASP A 172 12.76 -24.17 2.64
N TYR A 173 13.14 -24.79 3.74
CA TYR A 173 14.46 -25.40 3.89
C TYR A 173 14.72 -26.60 2.96
N ARG A 174 13.66 -27.25 2.45
CA ARG A 174 13.76 -28.39 1.54
C ARG A 174 13.93 -27.93 0.10
N THR A 175 13.08 -27.01 -0.37
CA THR A 175 13.13 -26.54 -1.76
C THR A 175 14.10 -25.38 -1.97
N ARG A 176 14.48 -24.68 -0.89
CA ARG A 176 15.22 -23.41 -0.88
C ARG A 176 14.49 -22.26 -1.57
N GLU A 177 13.20 -22.41 -1.81
CA GLU A 177 12.37 -21.37 -2.39
C GLU A 177 11.91 -20.39 -1.32
N SER A 178 11.84 -19.11 -1.67
CA SER A 178 11.35 -18.05 -0.79
C SER A 178 9.84 -18.16 -0.62
N TYR A 179 9.36 -18.07 0.63
CA TYR A 179 7.93 -17.86 0.90
C TYR A 179 7.48 -16.45 0.50
N ILE A 180 8.41 -15.51 0.38
CA ILE A 180 8.14 -14.14 -0.03
C ILE A 180 8.16 -14.07 -1.56
N THR A 181 6.99 -14.07 -2.16
CA THR A 181 6.79 -14.07 -3.62
C THR A 181 6.43 -12.70 -4.18
N ALA A 182 6.07 -11.73 -3.32
CA ALA A 182 5.61 -10.40 -3.70
C ALA A 182 6.54 -9.68 -4.68
N GLU A 183 6.02 -9.20 -5.81
CA GLU A 183 6.77 -8.41 -6.79
C GLU A 183 6.84 -6.93 -6.41
N LEU A 184 7.99 -6.28 -6.62
CA LEU A 184 8.19 -4.89 -6.24
C LEU A 184 8.07 -3.94 -7.44
N TYR A 185 7.09 -3.06 -7.33
CA TYR A 185 6.77 -2.01 -8.29
C TYR A 185 6.98 -0.62 -7.69
N PHE A 186 7.27 0.34 -8.56
CA PHE A 186 7.49 1.74 -8.19
C PHE A 186 6.47 2.64 -8.84
N LEU A 187 6.09 3.69 -8.12
CA LEU A 187 5.21 4.72 -8.62
C LEU A 187 5.87 6.09 -8.42
N ALA A 188 6.10 6.83 -9.50
CA ALA A 188 6.67 8.17 -9.40
C ALA A 188 5.61 9.13 -8.86
N ASN A 189 5.68 9.49 -7.58
CA ASN A 189 4.66 10.29 -6.90
C ASN A 189 5.09 11.75 -6.72
N MET A 190 4.13 12.65 -6.60
CA MET A 190 4.34 14.09 -6.42
C MET A 190 5.21 14.72 -7.52
N ILE A 191 5.01 14.28 -8.76
CA ILE A 191 5.79 14.76 -9.91
C ILE A 191 5.36 16.19 -10.28
N ARG A 192 6.34 17.07 -10.44
CA ARG A 192 6.14 18.46 -10.90
C ARG A 192 6.90 18.66 -12.21
N PRO A 193 6.22 18.83 -13.36
CA PRO A 193 6.87 18.84 -14.68
C PRO A 193 7.99 19.87 -14.87
N ASN A 194 7.91 21.00 -14.14
CA ASN A 194 8.84 22.11 -14.27
C ASN A 194 10.02 22.09 -13.27
N TYR A 195 10.16 21.01 -12.48
CA TYR A 195 11.20 20.91 -11.46
C TYR A 195 12.28 19.93 -11.89
N GLY A 196 13.55 20.34 -11.76
CA GLY A 196 14.72 19.51 -12.13
C GLY A 196 14.71 18.15 -11.44
N SER A 197 14.44 18.13 -10.13
CA SER A 197 14.37 16.90 -9.34
C SER A 197 13.31 15.89 -9.82
N SER A 198 12.23 16.36 -10.46
CA SER A 198 11.23 15.48 -11.05
C SER A 198 11.73 14.84 -12.35
N ARG A 199 12.50 15.59 -13.15
CA ARG A 199 13.12 15.07 -14.37
C ARG A 199 14.22 14.06 -14.04
N GLU A 200 15.09 14.40 -13.08
CA GLU A 200 16.16 13.52 -12.59
C GLU A 200 15.61 12.18 -12.10
N LEU A 201 14.52 12.18 -11.31
CA LEU A 201 13.88 10.95 -10.85
C LEU A 201 13.37 10.10 -12.01
N LEU A 202 12.67 10.71 -12.98
CA LEU A 202 12.12 10.00 -14.13
C LEU A 202 13.22 9.47 -15.05
N GLU A 203 14.29 10.23 -15.25
CA GLU A 203 15.47 9.80 -16.02
C GLU A 203 16.15 8.61 -15.36
N ALA A 204 16.38 8.66 -14.04
CA ALA A 204 16.98 7.57 -13.29
C ALA A 204 16.14 6.27 -13.36
N LEU A 205 14.82 6.39 -13.22
CA LEU A 205 13.90 5.25 -13.35
C LEU A 205 13.88 4.70 -14.79
N GLY A 206 13.95 5.55 -15.79
CA GLY A 206 13.97 5.15 -17.21
C GLY A 206 15.29 4.49 -17.64
N LEU A 207 16.43 4.94 -17.12
CA LEU A 207 17.73 4.29 -17.36
C LEU A 207 17.77 2.88 -16.76
N GLU A 208 17.32 2.73 -15.52
CA GLU A 208 17.31 1.43 -14.85
C GLU A 208 16.38 0.42 -15.53
N ALA A 209 15.18 0.86 -15.95
CA ALA A 209 14.25 0.00 -16.69
C ALA A 209 14.89 -0.55 -17.98
N LYS A 210 15.70 0.26 -18.67
CA LYS A 210 16.48 -0.17 -19.84
C LYS A 210 17.62 -1.13 -19.49
N GLU A 211 18.35 -0.86 -18.40
CA GLU A 211 19.49 -1.70 -17.97
C GLU A 211 19.05 -3.08 -17.48
N LYS A 212 17.96 -3.16 -16.71
CA LYS A 212 17.46 -4.41 -16.14
C LYS A 212 16.50 -5.16 -17.06
N GLY A 213 15.98 -4.52 -18.11
CA GLY A 213 14.99 -5.09 -19.00
C GLY A 213 13.62 -5.37 -18.36
N VAL A 214 13.37 -4.81 -17.17
CA VAL A 214 12.12 -4.95 -16.41
C VAL A 214 11.56 -3.56 -16.12
N ASP A 215 10.40 -3.25 -16.71
CA ASP A 215 9.68 -2.00 -16.40
C ASP A 215 8.83 -2.20 -15.14
N ASN A 216 9.44 -1.95 -13.98
CA ASN A 216 8.73 -1.94 -12.70
C ASN A 216 8.12 -0.58 -12.35
N LEU A 217 8.08 0.37 -13.28
CA LEU A 217 7.47 1.68 -13.08
C LEU A 217 6.00 1.67 -13.55
N LEU A 218 5.07 1.71 -12.59
CA LEU A 218 3.63 1.67 -12.87
C LEU A 218 3.07 2.98 -13.42
N GLY A 219 3.85 4.07 -13.39
CA GLY A 219 3.44 5.36 -13.91
C GLY A 219 3.80 6.49 -12.96
N MET A 220 3.05 7.59 -13.07
CA MET A 220 3.29 8.78 -12.26
C MET A 220 2.01 9.40 -11.70
N VAL A 221 2.12 9.98 -10.52
CA VAL A 221 1.06 10.77 -9.88
C VAL A 221 1.56 12.21 -9.77
N PRO A 222 0.89 13.17 -10.43
CA PRO A 222 1.28 14.59 -10.37
C PRO A 222 1.12 15.14 -8.95
N ALA A 223 1.99 16.07 -8.55
CA ALA A 223 1.78 16.81 -7.32
C ALA A 223 0.54 17.71 -7.45
N LYS A 224 -0.49 17.43 -6.65
CA LYS A 224 -1.74 18.19 -6.65
C LYS A 224 -2.31 18.31 -5.25
N GLU A 225 -2.75 19.52 -4.88
CA GLU A 225 -3.38 19.77 -3.57
C GLU A 225 -4.63 18.90 -3.35
N LEU A 226 -5.43 18.68 -4.40
CA LEU A 226 -6.57 17.76 -4.37
C LEU A 226 -6.19 16.38 -3.80
N PHE A 227 -5.05 15.84 -4.23
CA PHE A 227 -4.60 14.53 -3.77
C PHE A 227 -4.31 14.55 -2.26
N ASN A 228 -3.64 15.59 -1.77
CA ASN A 228 -3.37 15.74 -0.33
C ASN A 228 -4.66 15.96 0.48
N HIS A 229 -5.58 16.76 -0.07
CA HIS A 229 -6.86 17.07 0.54
C HIS A 229 -7.77 15.85 0.64
N SER A 230 -7.65 14.87 -0.26
CA SER A 230 -8.52 13.69 -0.24
C SER A 230 -8.54 12.95 1.10
N THR A 231 -7.38 12.82 1.75
CA THR A 231 -7.26 12.20 3.09
C THR A 231 -7.64 13.15 4.23
N ILE A 232 -7.43 14.46 4.05
CA ILE A 232 -7.74 15.50 5.06
C ILE A 232 -9.25 15.71 5.14
N ASP A 233 -9.86 15.92 3.99
CA ASP A 233 -11.29 16.17 3.82
C ASP A 233 -12.09 14.86 3.87
N LYS A 234 -11.41 13.70 3.84
CA LYS A 234 -12.01 12.36 3.84
C LYS A 234 -12.96 12.13 2.66
N VAL A 235 -12.59 12.69 1.51
CA VAL A 235 -13.33 12.57 0.24
C VAL A 235 -12.36 12.04 -0.80
N SER A 236 -12.66 10.89 -1.40
CA SER A 236 -11.76 10.28 -2.37
C SER A 236 -11.70 11.08 -3.67
N ILE A 237 -10.60 10.95 -4.41
CA ILE A 237 -10.46 11.57 -5.73
C ILE A 237 -11.51 11.03 -6.71
N ALA A 238 -11.92 9.77 -6.53
CA ALA A 238 -13.00 9.18 -7.31
C ALA A 238 -14.34 9.90 -7.06
N ASP A 239 -14.67 10.22 -5.81
CA ASP A 239 -15.86 11.01 -5.47
C ASP A 239 -15.71 12.47 -5.93
N MET A 240 -14.53 13.10 -5.75
CA MET A 240 -14.26 14.46 -6.22
C MET A 240 -14.44 14.62 -7.73
N LYS A 241 -14.13 13.57 -8.51
CA LYS A 241 -14.27 13.54 -9.97
C LYS A 241 -15.72 13.64 -10.44
N GLU A 242 -16.69 13.26 -9.59
CA GLU A 242 -18.12 13.32 -9.91
C GLU A 242 -18.67 14.75 -9.91
N ASN A 243 -17.97 15.71 -9.26
CA ASN A 243 -18.32 17.12 -9.32
C ASN A 243 -17.90 17.72 -10.70
N PRO A 244 -18.84 18.18 -11.54
CA PRO A 244 -18.52 18.63 -12.89
C PRO A 244 -17.59 19.86 -12.93
N GLU A 245 -17.79 20.81 -12.02
CA GLU A 245 -16.97 22.03 -11.97
C GLU A 245 -15.53 21.71 -11.58
N LEU A 246 -15.37 20.87 -10.54
CA LEU A 246 -14.06 20.44 -10.07
C LEU A 246 -13.34 19.60 -11.13
N TYR A 247 -14.07 18.70 -11.79
CA TYR A 247 -13.55 17.91 -12.90
C TYR A 247 -13.05 18.79 -14.04
N GLN A 248 -13.85 19.76 -14.52
CA GLN A 248 -13.40 20.64 -15.60
C GLN A 248 -12.16 21.45 -15.20
N LYS A 249 -12.12 21.98 -13.98
CA LYS A 249 -10.97 22.75 -13.46
C LYS A 249 -9.68 21.93 -13.36
N HIS A 250 -9.79 20.63 -13.09
CA HIS A 250 -8.65 19.76 -12.85
C HIS A 250 -8.57 18.55 -13.80
N LYS A 251 -9.19 18.66 -14.98
CA LYS A 251 -9.38 17.58 -15.95
C LYS A 251 -8.11 16.82 -16.29
N LYS A 252 -7.01 17.55 -16.52
CA LYS A 252 -5.70 16.95 -16.82
C LYS A 252 -5.24 16.01 -15.69
N PHE A 253 -5.33 16.46 -14.44
CA PHE A 253 -4.92 15.67 -13.27
C PHE A 253 -5.78 14.40 -13.12
N PHE A 254 -7.12 14.53 -13.24
CA PHE A 254 -8.00 13.37 -13.15
C PHE A 254 -7.71 12.33 -14.25
N ASN A 255 -7.45 12.78 -15.48
CA ASN A 255 -7.13 11.88 -16.59
C ASN A 255 -5.77 11.20 -16.41
N GLU A 256 -4.75 11.93 -15.94
CA GLU A 256 -3.42 11.37 -15.65
C GLU A 256 -3.50 10.33 -14.52
N LEU A 257 -4.26 10.62 -13.45
CA LEU A 257 -4.44 9.66 -12.35
C LEU A 257 -5.24 8.42 -12.79
N GLU A 258 -6.31 8.60 -13.58
CA GLU A 258 -7.07 7.48 -14.15
C GLU A 258 -6.17 6.57 -14.99
N HIS A 259 -5.31 7.16 -15.83
CA HIS A 259 -4.36 6.41 -16.64
C HIS A 259 -3.39 5.60 -15.78
N THR A 260 -2.82 6.24 -14.75
CA THR A 260 -1.91 5.57 -13.80
C THR A 260 -2.61 4.44 -13.06
N PHE A 261 -3.80 4.66 -12.51
CA PHE A 261 -4.56 3.62 -11.79
C PHE A 261 -4.99 2.47 -12.72
N SER A 262 -5.33 2.76 -13.97
CA SER A 262 -5.61 1.73 -14.98
C SER A 262 -4.35 0.92 -15.28
N LYS A 263 -3.18 1.55 -15.44
CA LYS A 263 -1.92 0.84 -15.64
C LYS A 263 -1.58 -0.08 -14.44
N ILE A 264 -1.79 0.39 -13.20
CA ILE A 264 -1.62 -0.44 -11.99
C ILE A 264 -2.55 -1.66 -12.07
N TYR A 265 -3.84 -1.46 -12.40
CA TYR A 265 -4.84 -2.51 -12.50
C TYR A 265 -4.54 -3.55 -13.59
N ASP A 266 -4.10 -3.11 -14.77
CA ASP A 266 -3.78 -3.99 -15.90
C ASP A 266 -2.50 -4.81 -15.65
N THR A 267 -1.60 -4.28 -14.81
CA THR A 267 -0.31 -4.90 -14.51
C THR A 267 -0.39 -5.89 -13.35
N ILE A 268 -1.12 -5.53 -12.28
CA ILE A 268 -1.19 -6.31 -11.02
C ILE A 268 -2.50 -7.05 -10.94
#